data_AF-A0A382TDY3-F1
#
_entry.id   AF-A0A382TDY3-F1
#
_cell.length_a   1.000
_cell.length_b   1.000
_cell.length_c   1.000
_cell.angle_alpha   90.00
_cell.angle_beta   90.00
_cell.angle_gamma   90.00
#
_symmetry.space_group_name_H-M   'P 1'
#
loop_
_entity.id
_entity.type
_entity.pdbx_description
1 polymer ?
#
loop_
_entity_poly.entity_id
_entity_poly.type
_entity_poly.pdbx_seq_one_letter_code
_entity_poly.pdbx_strand_id
1 'polypeptide(L)'
;VLDMDNISKQINKPVDNITGVFVNGRYMIPAMPMNFKNPTDNTTGNPKNREPGTVWAGIGKSPFKTESDVDPGEDEDEEDEDETTTVYGSDGSAYVNDYVPGDLSNLDYPEEWAFDSGNNTLYLYASDNYTPTSTNVRVRVRDRFLYFAYSDNIEFKNIHFFAGSVRFFESSYLTIEDSRFSFSGEMGLHGNKVTFGSHTLVRNTIFEYINDSAIWSQNRTMFPTMENVLFRYNDWFKGSYLYGATNRNYRGARGDGTFKVGGSVWRYVTVENSSTAGIYPAMNSLVEYGRFENLYDAGDGG
;
A
#
# COMPACT_ATOMS: atom_id res chain seq x y z
N VAL A 1 -9.61 1.34 26.83
CA VAL A 1 -10.87 1.79 26.21
C VAL A 1 -10.65 3.17 25.61
N LEU A 2 -11.01 3.34 24.34
CA LEU A 2 -10.94 4.60 23.62
C LEU A 2 -12.27 5.33 23.72
N ASP A 3 -12.21 6.66 23.85
CA ASP A 3 -13.38 7.53 23.76
C ASP A 3 -13.66 7.85 22.28
N MET A 4 -14.38 6.95 21.62
CA MET A 4 -14.68 7.04 20.19
C MET A 4 -15.55 8.26 19.85
N ASP A 5 -16.40 8.72 20.77
CA ASP A 5 -17.20 9.93 20.61
C ASP A 5 -16.31 11.17 20.56
N ASN A 6 -15.32 11.26 21.44
CA ASN A 6 -14.36 12.36 21.46
C ASN A 6 -13.49 12.35 20.20
N ILE A 7 -12.98 11.19 19.79
CA ILE A 7 -12.22 11.03 18.54
C ILE A 7 -13.08 11.50 17.35
N SER A 8 -14.33 11.03 17.26
CA SER A 8 -15.26 11.41 16.19
C SER A 8 -15.52 12.92 16.14
N LYS A 9 -15.71 13.55 17.30
CA LYS A 9 -15.90 15.00 17.43
C LYS A 9 -14.66 15.78 16.97
N GLN A 10 -13.46 15.34 17.35
CA GLN A 10 -12.21 16.01 16.97
C GLN A 10 -11.99 16.02 15.45
N ILE A 11 -12.37 14.93 14.77
CA ILE A 11 -12.16 14.81 13.32
C ILE A 11 -13.40 15.16 12.49
N ASN A 12 -14.50 15.54 13.14
CA ASN A 12 -15.80 15.85 12.54
C ASN A 12 -16.32 14.75 11.57
N LYS A 13 -16.18 13.49 11.97
CA LYS A 13 -16.65 12.32 11.23
C LYS A 13 -16.92 11.17 12.19
N PRO A 14 -17.96 10.34 12.00
CA PRO A 14 -18.12 9.11 12.77
C PRO A 14 -16.89 8.21 12.67
N VAL A 15 -16.41 7.73 13.81
CA VAL A 15 -15.35 6.73 13.94
C VAL A 15 -15.88 5.57 14.76
N ASP A 16 -15.95 4.42 14.13
CA ASP A 16 -16.41 3.15 14.69
C ASP A 16 -15.33 2.06 14.60
N ASN A 17 -14.21 2.34 13.93
CA ASN A 17 -13.11 1.39 13.78
C ASN A 17 -11.73 2.06 13.85
N ILE A 18 -10.72 1.28 14.23
CA ILE A 18 -9.30 1.62 14.20
C ILE A 18 -8.64 0.74 13.14
N THR A 19 -7.87 1.33 12.24
CA THR A 19 -7.27 0.62 11.10
C THR A 19 -5.75 0.76 11.07
N GLY A 20 -5.12 1.09 12.19
CA GLY A 20 -3.68 1.22 12.33
C GLY A 20 -3.30 1.86 13.66
N VAL A 21 -2.18 1.46 14.24
CA VAL A 21 -1.73 1.93 15.55
C VAL A 21 -0.25 2.26 15.53
N PHE A 22 0.11 3.34 16.22
CA PHE A 22 1.49 3.78 16.34
C PHE A 22 1.83 4.14 17.79
N VAL A 23 2.95 3.66 18.32
CA VAL A 23 3.43 4.00 19.67
C VAL A 23 4.79 4.69 19.57
N ASN A 24 4.94 5.92 20.08
CA ASN A 24 6.13 6.76 19.84
C ASN A 24 6.47 6.91 18.33
N GLY A 25 5.47 6.80 17.45
CA GLY A 25 5.64 6.82 16.00
C GLY A 25 6.09 5.50 15.37
N ARG A 26 6.39 4.47 16.16
CA ARG A 26 6.62 3.10 15.70
C ARG A 26 5.30 2.52 15.21
N TYR A 27 5.28 1.96 14.01
CA TYR A 27 4.13 1.20 13.51
C TYR A 27 3.95 -0.06 14.34
N MET A 28 2.72 -0.34 14.78
CA MET A 28 2.34 -1.57 15.48
C MET A 28 1.62 -2.48 14.49
N ILE A 29 1.95 -3.77 14.51
CA ILE A 29 1.43 -4.77 13.59
C ILE A 29 -0.01 -5.10 14.03
N PRO A 30 -1.04 -5.08 13.17
CA PRO A 30 -2.33 -5.65 13.56
C PRO A 30 -2.11 -7.13 13.89
N ALA A 31 -2.76 -7.67 14.92
CA ALA A 31 -2.59 -9.06 15.33
C ALA A 31 -2.82 -10.02 14.15
N MET A 32 -1.86 -10.91 13.89
CA MET A 32 -1.86 -11.82 12.73
C MET A 32 -1.83 -13.27 13.20
N PRO A 33 -2.39 -14.23 12.44
CA PRO A 33 -2.22 -15.66 12.75
C PRO A 33 -0.75 -16.11 12.82
N MET A 34 0.14 -15.34 12.18
CA MET A 34 1.59 -15.60 12.10
C MET A 34 2.39 -14.48 12.74
N ASN A 35 3.37 -14.88 13.54
CA ASN A 35 4.28 -13.94 14.18
C ASN A 35 5.47 -13.60 13.28
N PHE A 36 5.70 -12.30 13.11
CA PHE A 36 6.85 -11.78 12.40
C PHE A 36 7.41 -10.53 13.08
N LYS A 37 8.72 -10.33 12.91
CA LYS A 37 9.40 -9.09 13.26
C LYS A 37 8.78 -7.94 12.48
N ASN A 38 8.76 -6.79 13.12
CA ASN A 38 8.07 -5.66 12.58
C ASN A 38 8.67 -5.19 11.23
N PRO A 39 7.85 -5.14 10.16
CA PRO A 39 8.33 -5.00 8.79
C PRO A 39 8.88 -3.61 8.46
N THR A 40 8.73 -2.64 9.37
CA THR A 40 9.40 -1.34 9.22
C THR A 40 10.83 -1.33 9.73
N ASP A 41 11.30 -2.41 10.37
CA ASP A 41 12.70 -2.57 10.71
C ASP A 41 13.54 -2.85 9.46
N ASN A 42 14.80 -2.42 9.49
CA ASN A 42 15.71 -2.71 8.38
C ASN A 42 15.93 -4.23 8.29
N THR A 43 15.69 -4.79 7.11
CA THR A 43 16.04 -6.18 6.80
C THR A 43 17.48 -6.30 6.37
N THR A 44 18.14 -7.37 6.80
CA THR A 44 19.46 -7.78 6.30
C THR A 44 19.38 -8.93 5.29
N GLY A 45 18.17 -9.45 5.07
CA GLY A 45 17.91 -10.51 4.11
C GLY A 45 18.01 -10.04 2.66
N ASN A 46 18.00 -11.01 1.75
CA ASN A 46 17.84 -10.79 0.32
C ASN A 46 16.94 -11.88 -0.28
N PRO A 47 16.50 -11.78 -1.54
CA PRO A 47 15.53 -12.73 -2.10
C PRO A 47 15.99 -14.20 -2.09
N LYS A 48 17.31 -14.46 -2.10
CA LYS A 48 17.91 -15.81 -2.01
C LYS A 48 18.18 -16.27 -0.58
N ASN A 49 18.34 -15.34 0.35
CA ASN A 49 18.59 -15.60 1.76
C ASN A 49 17.72 -14.66 2.58
N ARG A 50 16.42 -14.96 2.62
CA ARG A 50 15.42 -14.13 3.27
C ARG A 50 15.64 -14.14 4.78
N GLU A 51 15.46 -12.99 5.43
CA GLU A 51 15.64 -12.91 6.88
C GLU A 51 14.53 -13.70 7.60
N PRO A 52 14.86 -14.73 8.42
CA PRO A 52 13.86 -15.54 9.10
C PRO A 52 12.96 -14.73 10.03
N GLY A 53 11.68 -15.11 10.08
CA GLY A 53 10.68 -14.46 10.92
C GLY A 53 10.31 -13.04 10.47
N THR A 54 10.55 -12.66 9.22
CA THR A 54 10.12 -11.38 8.64
C THR A 54 9.12 -11.63 7.51
N VAL A 55 8.35 -10.61 7.13
CA VAL A 55 7.48 -10.68 5.94
C VAL A 55 8.25 -11.02 4.65
N TRP A 56 9.55 -10.70 4.62
CA TRP A 56 10.44 -11.01 3.49
C TRP A 56 10.67 -12.52 3.32
N ALA A 57 10.56 -13.31 4.39
CA ALA A 57 10.61 -14.77 4.34
C ALA A 57 9.43 -15.36 3.55
N GLY A 58 8.32 -14.63 3.49
CA GLY A 58 7.06 -15.04 2.88
C GLY A 58 6.02 -15.36 3.96
N ILE A 59 4.87 -14.72 3.85
CA ILE A 59 3.71 -14.91 4.74
C ILE A 59 2.44 -15.21 3.93
N GLY A 60 2.58 -15.71 2.70
CA GLY A 60 1.46 -16.08 1.84
C GLY A 60 0.79 -14.91 1.10
N LYS A 61 -0.49 -15.10 0.80
CA LYS A 61 -1.36 -14.13 0.10
C LYS A 61 -2.07 -13.23 1.12
N SER A 62 -2.53 -12.07 0.66
CA SER A 62 -3.38 -11.20 1.48
C SER A 62 -4.72 -11.89 1.78
N PRO A 63 -5.27 -11.72 3.00
CA PRO A 63 -6.61 -12.21 3.33
C PRO A 63 -7.72 -11.36 2.71
N PHE A 64 -7.38 -10.21 2.14
CA PHE A 64 -8.31 -9.44 1.35
C PHE A 64 -8.07 -9.77 -0.11
N LYS A 65 -9.15 -9.90 -0.90
CA LYS A 65 -9.01 -9.79 -2.35
C LYS A 65 -8.45 -8.40 -2.60
N THR A 66 -7.19 -8.35 -3.01
CA THR A 66 -6.60 -7.13 -3.55
C THR A 66 -7.34 -6.86 -4.85
N GLU A 67 -8.43 -6.09 -4.77
CA GLU A 67 -8.90 -5.38 -5.94
C GLU A 67 -7.77 -4.43 -6.31
N SER A 68 -6.87 -4.92 -7.18
CA SER A 68 -6.14 -3.99 -8.01
C SER A 68 -7.25 -3.13 -8.61
N ASP A 69 -7.18 -1.85 -8.31
CA ASP A 69 -8.17 -0.83 -8.64
C ASP A 69 -8.22 -0.60 -10.19
N VAL A 70 -7.82 -1.62 -10.96
CA VAL A 70 -7.93 -1.87 -12.38
C VAL A 70 -9.39 -2.15 -12.67
N ASP A 71 -10.11 -1.07 -12.97
CA ASP A 71 -11.42 -1.14 -13.62
C ASP A 71 -11.34 -2.11 -14.83
N PRO A 72 -12.06 -3.25 -14.79
CA PRO A 72 -12.12 -4.25 -15.85
C PRO A 72 -13.03 -3.72 -16.97
N GLY A 73 -12.58 -2.65 -17.63
CA GLY A 73 -13.09 -2.31 -18.94
C GLY A 73 -12.60 -3.35 -19.93
N GLU A 74 -13.56 -4.12 -20.45
CA GLU A 74 -13.52 -5.22 -21.43
C GLU A 74 -13.59 -6.62 -20.80
N ASP A 75 -14.65 -7.31 -21.23
CA ASP A 75 -15.24 -8.53 -20.67
C ASP A 75 -14.36 -9.78 -20.79
N GLU A 76 -14.75 -10.76 -19.96
CA GLU A 76 -14.61 -12.21 -20.12
C GLU A 76 -13.36 -12.89 -19.50
N ASP A 77 -13.68 -13.64 -18.44
CA ASP A 77 -13.14 -14.96 -18.12
C ASP A 77 -11.74 -15.06 -17.52
N GLU A 78 -11.58 -14.55 -16.30
CA GLU A 78 -10.79 -15.31 -15.33
C GLU A 78 -11.77 -16.08 -14.45
N GLU A 79 -11.90 -17.39 -14.71
CA GLU A 79 -12.40 -18.31 -13.70
C GLU A 79 -11.43 -18.22 -12.51
N ASP A 80 -11.77 -17.39 -11.53
CA ASP A 80 -11.09 -17.32 -10.24
C ASP A 80 -11.14 -18.72 -9.61
N GLU A 81 -10.06 -19.50 -9.76
CA GLU A 81 -9.88 -20.66 -8.89
C GLU A 81 -9.82 -20.14 -7.45
N ASP A 82 -10.88 -20.42 -6.71
CA ASP A 82 -11.01 -20.25 -5.26
C ASP A 82 -10.05 -21.23 -4.56
N GLU A 83 -8.75 -21.06 -4.82
CA GLU A 83 -7.71 -21.74 -4.09
C GLU A 83 -7.59 -21.04 -2.74
N THR A 84 -8.34 -21.56 -1.78
CA THR A 84 -8.00 -21.59 -0.35
C THR A 84 -6.58 -22.13 -0.17
N THR A 85 -5.60 -21.31 -0.53
CA THR A 85 -4.18 -21.67 -0.52
C THR A 85 -3.71 -21.60 0.92
N THR A 86 -3.54 -22.77 1.53
CA THR A 86 -2.87 -22.92 2.81
C THR A 86 -1.55 -22.14 2.82
N VAL A 87 -1.42 -21.13 3.67
CA VAL A 87 -0.19 -20.35 3.84
C VAL A 87 0.69 -21.05 4.85
N TYR A 88 1.97 -21.24 4.53
CA TYR A 88 2.91 -21.83 5.49
C TYR A 88 3.73 -20.74 6.17
N GLY A 89 3.67 -20.69 7.50
CA GLY A 89 4.55 -19.86 8.33
C GLY A 89 6.00 -20.31 8.23
N SER A 90 6.91 -19.45 8.70
CA SER A 90 8.35 -19.74 8.69
C SER A 90 8.77 -20.94 9.56
N ASP A 91 7.87 -21.41 10.44
CA ASP A 91 7.98 -22.62 11.24
C ASP A 91 7.30 -23.86 10.60
N GLY A 92 6.71 -23.70 9.41
CA GLY A 92 6.00 -24.74 8.68
C GLY A 92 4.52 -24.93 9.06
N SER A 93 3.96 -24.05 9.91
CA SER A 93 2.55 -24.10 10.30
C SER A 93 1.63 -23.60 9.16
N ALA A 94 0.48 -24.25 8.98
CA ALA A 94 -0.49 -23.96 7.94
C ALA A 94 -1.56 -22.95 8.42
N TYR A 95 -1.81 -21.90 7.65
CA TYR A 95 -2.79 -20.85 7.93
C TYR A 95 -3.79 -20.68 6.78
N VAL A 96 -5.00 -20.26 7.14
CA VAL A 96 -6.11 -20.04 6.21
C VAL A 96 -6.01 -18.63 5.64
N ASN A 97 -6.26 -18.48 4.33
CA ASN A 97 -6.34 -17.18 3.64
C ASN A 97 -7.52 -16.29 4.10
N ASP A 98 -8.34 -16.72 5.06
CA ASP A 98 -9.56 -16.02 5.49
C ASP A 98 -9.44 -15.53 6.95
N TYR A 99 -8.40 -14.78 7.27
CA TYR A 99 -8.24 -14.17 8.60
C TYR A 99 -8.53 -12.67 8.59
N VAL A 100 -8.93 -12.14 9.74
CA VAL A 100 -9.12 -10.70 9.93
C VAL A 100 -7.90 -10.14 10.66
N PRO A 101 -7.09 -9.27 10.04
CA PRO A 101 -6.01 -8.59 10.74
C PRO A 101 -6.53 -7.80 11.94
N GLY A 102 -5.85 -7.90 13.08
CA GLY A 102 -6.25 -7.24 14.32
C GLY A 102 -7.33 -7.98 15.10
N ASP A 103 -7.60 -9.26 14.78
CA ASP A 103 -8.43 -10.12 15.61
C ASP A 103 -7.74 -10.40 16.96
N LEU A 104 -8.46 -10.16 18.06
CA LEU A 104 -7.97 -10.34 19.42
C LEU A 104 -7.52 -11.79 19.71
N SER A 105 -8.08 -12.78 19.02
CA SER A 105 -7.68 -14.18 19.17
C SER A 105 -6.26 -14.49 18.66
N ASN A 106 -5.72 -13.62 17.79
CA ASN A 106 -4.36 -13.71 17.25
C ASN A 106 -3.36 -12.83 18.01
N LEU A 107 -3.77 -12.07 19.04
CA LEU A 107 -2.88 -11.14 19.75
C LEU A 107 -1.96 -11.90 20.70
N ASP A 108 -0.74 -12.23 20.26
CA ASP A 108 0.18 -13.04 21.06
C ASP A 108 1.68 -12.67 20.95
N TYR A 109 2.03 -11.71 20.09
CA TYR A 109 3.43 -11.33 19.83
C TYR A 109 3.72 -9.85 20.12
N PRO A 110 4.96 -9.48 20.51
CA PRO A 110 5.32 -8.08 20.73
C PRO A 110 5.03 -7.18 19.53
N GLU A 111 4.59 -5.95 19.82
CA GLU A 111 4.22 -4.92 18.84
C GLU A 111 2.93 -5.20 18.07
N GLU A 112 2.19 -6.24 18.44
CA GLU A 112 0.86 -6.48 17.90
C GLU A 112 -0.24 -5.66 18.59
N TRP A 113 -1.32 -5.38 17.86
CA TRP A 113 -2.52 -4.75 18.40
C TRP A 113 -3.80 -5.38 17.87
N ALA A 114 -4.88 -5.30 18.66
CA ALA A 114 -6.21 -5.71 18.28
C ALA A 114 -7.25 -4.71 18.80
N PHE A 115 -8.30 -4.44 18.04
CA PHE A 115 -9.37 -3.51 18.45
C PHE A 115 -10.71 -4.22 18.53
N ASP A 116 -11.29 -4.24 19.73
CA ASP A 116 -12.63 -4.73 19.98
C ASP A 116 -13.63 -3.57 19.89
N SER A 117 -14.36 -3.51 18.77
CA SER A 117 -15.38 -2.48 18.51
C SER A 117 -16.64 -2.65 19.39
N GLY A 118 -16.87 -3.83 19.96
CA GLY A 118 -18.01 -4.10 20.83
C GLY A 118 -17.93 -3.36 22.18
N ASN A 119 -16.72 -3.07 22.65
CA ASN A 119 -16.46 -2.33 23.88
C ASN A 119 -15.46 -1.16 23.71
N ASN A 120 -15.11 -0.81 22.47
CA ASN A 120 -14.15 0.24 22.12
C ASN A 120 -12.77 0.08 22.80
N THR A 121 -12.27 -1.15 22.92
CA THR A 121 -10.98 -1.43 23.58
C THR A 121 -9.91 -1.76 22.57
N LEU A 122 -8.87 -0.91 22.56
CA LEU A 122 -7.61 -1.21 21.90
C LEU A 122 -6.72 -2.02 22.87
N TYR A 123 -6.38 -3.24 22.45
CA TYR A 123 -5.40 -4.12 23.09
C TYR A 123 -4.08 -3.99 22.34
N LEU A 124 -2.96 -4.02 23.07
CA LEU A 124 -1.63 -3.90 22.49
C LEU A 124 -0.63 -4.72 23.29
N TYR A 125 0.20 -5.49 22.60
CA TYR A 125 1.34 -6.18 23.18
C TYR A 125 2.57 -5.27 23.10
N ALA A 126 2.97 -4.67 24.22
CA ALA A 126 4.09 -3.73 24.22
C ALA A 126 5.42 -4.45 24.01
N SER A 127 6.37 -3.77 23.37
CA SER A 127 7.78 -4.16 23.31
C SER A 127 8.66 -3.16 24.08
N ASP A 128 9.91 -3.55 24.33
CA ASP A 128 10.89 -2.70 24.98
C ASP A 128 11.07 -1.38 24.20
N ASN A 129 11.02 -0.25 24.91
CA ASN A 129 11.06 1.13 24.38
C ASN A 129 9.76 1.64 23.69
N TYR A 130 8.77 0.78 23.48
CA TYR A 130 7.47 1.14 22.87
C TYR A 130 6.29 0.84 23.80
N THR A 131 6.45 1.13 25.09
CA THR A 131 5.38 1.02 26.07
C THR A 131 4.34 2.15 25.86
N PRO A 132 3.04 1.82 25.71
CA PRO A 132 1.99 2.82 25.62
C PRO A 132 1.88 3.68 26.88
N THR A 133 1.62 4.97 26.65
CA THR A 133 1.26 5.96 27.65
C THR A 133 0.05 6.75 27.14
N SER A 134 -0.50 7.64 27.96
CA SER A 134 -1.61 8.50 27.55
C SER A 134 -1.28 9.53 26.45
N THR A 135 -0.01 9.68 26.05
CA THR A 135 0.42 10.76 25.15
C THR A 135 1.17 10.30 23.90
N ASN A 136 1.50 9.02 23.78
CA ASN A 136 2.36 8.53 22.70
C ASN A 136 1.71 7.51 21.77
N VAL A 137 0.42 7.23 21.94
CA VAL A 137 -0.34 6.36 21.05
C VAL A 137 -1.08 7.21 20.01
N ARG A 138 -0.93 6.88 18.74
CA ARG A 138 -1.72 7.42 17.62
C ARG A 138 -2.45 6.29 16.93
N VAL A 139 -3.66 6.55 16.46
CA VAL A 139 -4.49 5.58 15.75
C VAL A 139 -4.88 6.12 14.37
N ARG A 140 -4.93 5.23 13.37
CA ARG A 140 -5.51 5.51 12.05
C ARG A 140 -7.01 5.27 12.12
N VAL A 141 -7.78 6.27 11.72
CA VAL A 141 -9.26 6.28 11.75
C VAL A 141 -9.87 6.65 10.40
N ARG A 142 -9.01 6.81 9.38
CA ARG A 142 -9.42 7.10 8.01
C ARG A 142 -8.63 6.21 7.08
N ASP A 143 -9.33 5.64 6.11
CA ASP A 143 -8.70 5.01 4.96
C ASP A 143 -8.03 6.08 4.09
N ARG A 144 -8.85 6.93 3.45
CA ARG A 144 -8.42 8.00 2.56
C ARG A 144 -8.67 9.38 3.17
N PHE A 145 -7.68 10.28 3.07
CA PHE A 145 -7.80 11.63 3.64
C PHE A 145 -7.93 12.74 2.59
N LEU A 146 -7.53 12.51 1.33
CA LEU A 146 -7.74 13.47 0.22
C LEU A 146 -8.37 12.79 -1.00
N TYR A 147 -9.35 13.48 -1.57
CA TYR A 147 -9.94 13.15 -2.86
C TYR A 147 -10.16 14.43 -3.68
N PHE A 148 -9.50 14.53 -4.82
CA PHE A 148 -9.72 15.58 -5.82
C PHE A 148 -10.35 14.97 -7.06
N ALA A 149 -11.42 15.60 -7.54
CA ALA A 149 -12.10 15.22 -8.77
C ALA A 149 -12.20 16.44 -9.69
N TYR A 150 -11.97 16.26 -10.98
CA TYR A 150 -12.11 17.32 -12.00
C TYR A 150 -11.32 18.58 -11.65
N SER A 151 -10.11 18.39 -11.13
CA SER A 151 -9.30 19.48 -10.57
C SER A 151 -7.94 19.52 -11.24
N ASP A 152 -7.64 20.62 -11.92
CA ASP A 152 -6.39 20.78 -12.66
C ASP A 152 -5.45 21.77 -11.98
N ASN A 153 -4.14 21.68 -12.27
CA ASN A 153 -3.11 22.63 -11.82
C ASN A 153 -2.96 22.67 -10.28
N ILE A 154 -2.91 21.49 -9.66
CA ILE A 154 -2.69 21.34 -8.21
C ILE A 154 -1.24 20.93 -7.96
N GLU A 155 -0.63 21.54 -6.95
CA GLU A 155 0.74 21.23 -6.53
C GLU A 155 0.83 20.97 -5.02
N PHE A 156 1.45 19.86 -4.66
CA PHE A 156 1.89 19.55 -3.30
C PHE A 156 3.41 19.51 -3.25
N LYS A 157 4.00 20.31 -2.36
CA LYS A 157 5.45 20.41 -2.18
C LYS A 157 5.81 20.31 -0.71
N ASN A 158 6.83 19.51 -0.40
CA ASN A 158 7.35 19.37 0.96
C ASN A 158 6.28 18.92 1.98
N ILE A 159 5.49 17.91 1.61
CA ILE A 159 4.43 17.35 2.45
C ILE A 159 4.75 15.90 2.84
N HIS A 160 4.57 15.58 4.12
CA HIS A 160 4.52 14.19 4.58
C HIS A 160 3.06 13.74 4.74
N PHE A 161 2.62 12.92 3.82
CA PHE A 161 1.37 12.19 3.87
C PHE A 161 1.56 10.93 4.74
N PHE A 162 0.98 10.95 5.94
CA PHE A 162 1.18 9.90 6.94
C PHE A 162 -0.14 9.20 7.27
N ALA A 163 -0.16 7.87 7.19
CA ALA A 163 -1.29 7.01 7.58
C ALA A 163 -2.61 7.34 6.86
N GLY A 164 -2.58 7.22 5.54
CA GLY A 164 -3.75 7.30 4.66
C GLY A 164 -3.40 7.59 3.21
N SER A 165 -4.37 7.42 2.32
CA SER A 165 -4.16 7.53 0.87
C SER A 165 -4.76 8.79 0.23
N VAL A 166 -4.39 9.03 -1.02
CA VAL A 166 -4.86 10.17 -1.84
C VAL A 166 -5.43 9.72 -3.18
N ARG A 167 -6.58 10.25 -3.61
CA ARG A 167 -7.18 9.98 -4.94
C ARG A 167 -7.27 11.24 -5.77
N PHE A 168 -6.88 11.12 -7.03
CA PHE A 168 -7.10 12.12 -8.06
C PHE A 168 -7.91 11.48 -9.18
N PHE A 169 -9.08 12.04 -9.49
CA PHE A 169 -9.95 11.57 -10.55
C PHE A 169 -10.13 12.67 -11.58
N GLU A 170 -9.87 12.36 -12.85
CA GLU A 170 -9.97 13.33 -13.97
C GLU A 170 -9.27 14.66 -13.66
N SER A 171 -8.04 14.58 -13.16
CA SER A 171 -7.23 15.72 -12.72
C SER A 171 -5.95 15.78 -13.54
N SER A 172 -5.65 16.92 -14.16
CA SER A 172 -4.49 17.12 -15.03
C SER A 172 -3.53 18.17 -14.46
N TYR A 173 -2.25 18.09 -14.86
CA TYR A 173 -1.22 19.01 -14.36
C TYR A 173 -1.08 18.96 -12.82
N LEU A 174 -1.18 17.75 -12.25
CA LEU A 174 -0.91 17.48 -10.85
C LEU A 174 0.61 17.37 -10.63
N THR A 175 1.14 18.11 -9.67
CA THR A 175 2.53 17.97 -9.22
C THR A 175 2.60 17.54 -7.75
N ILE A 176 3.37 16.49 -7.48
CA ILE A 176 3.80 16.07 -6.15
C ILE A 176 5.32 16.10 -6.14
N GLU A 177 5.90 16.90 -5.26
CA GLU A 177 7.33 17.14 -5.25
C GLU A 177 7.90 17.22 -3.84
N ASP A 178 9.13 16.75 -3.67
CA ASP A 178 9.89 16.81 -2.41
C ASP A 178 9.08 16.27 -1.22
N SER A 179 8.30 15.22 -1.45
CA SER A 179 7.27 14.76 -0.51
C SER A 179 7.51 13.33 -0.03
N ARG A 180 6.72 12.89 0.95
CA ARG A 180 6.79 11.53 1.49
C ARG A 180 5.40 10.97 1.72
N PHE A 181 5.21 9.70 1.39
CA PHE A 181 4.04 8.91 1.74
C PHE A 181 4.50 7.74 2.60
N SER A 182 3.98 7.66 3.82
CA SER A 182 4.23 6.53 4.72
C SER A 182 2.90 5.94 5.19
N PHE A 183 2.79 4.61 5.18
CA PHE A 183 1.60 3.91 5.67
C PHE A 183 0.31 4.30 4.93
N SER A 184 0.39 4.58 3.63
CA SER A 184 -0.78 5.07 2.88
C SER A 184 -1.83 3.98 2.63
N GLY A 185 -1.45 2.71 2.64
CA GLY A 185 -2.38 1.59 2.55
C GLY A 185 -1.89 0.35 3.28
N GLU A 186 -2.86 -0.43 3.71
CA GLU A 186 -2.77 -1.56 4.63
C GLU A 186 -3.92 -2.51 4.28
N MET A 187 -3.95 -3.69 4.89
CA MET A 187 -4.89 -4.74 4.55
C MET A 187 -6.34 -4.24 4.57
N GLY A 188 -7.04 -4.40 3.44
CA GLY A 188 -8.43 -3.97 3.26
C GLY A 188 -8.64 -2.45 3.09
N LEU A 189 -7.58 -1.66 2.92
CA LEU A 189 -7.65 -0.20 2.75
C LEU A 189 -7.19 0.24 1.35
N HIS A 190 -7.71 1.36 0.86
CA HIS A 190 -7.35 1.88 -0.44
C HIS A 190 -5.92 2.48 -0.48
N GLY A 191 -5.19 2.20 -1.57
CA GLY A 191 -3.87 2.78 -1.88
C GLY A 191 -3.93 4.13 -2.60
N ASN A 192 -2.76 4.72 -2.91
CA ASN A 192 -2.69 5.97 -3.67
C ASN A 192 -3.09 5.76 -5.12
N LYS A 193 -4.00 6.60 -5.64
CA LYS A 193 -4.62 6.37 -6.96
C LYS A 193 -4.78 7.66 -7.75
N VAL A 194 -4.39 7.62 -9.02
CA VAL A 194 -4.77 8.58 -10.06
C VAL A 194 -5.58 7.83 -11.11
N THR A 195 -6.73 8.38 -11.50
CA THR A 195 -7.53 7.82 -12.58
C THR A 195 -7.90 8.90 -13.59
N PHE A 196 -7.72 8.61 -14.87
CA PHE A 196 -7.84 9.56 -15.96
C PHE A 196 -6.88 10.76 -15.79
N GLY A 197 -7.20 11.90 -16.41
CA GLY A 197 -6.36 13.08 -16.44
C GLY A 197 -5.11 12.94 -17.32
N SER A 198 -4.25 13.95 -17.27
CA SER A 198 -2.98 13.98 -18.02
C SER A 198 -1.89 14.80 -17.35
N HIS A 199 -0.63 14.57 -17.71
CA HIS A 199 0.52 15.37 -17.29
C HIS A 199 0.67 15.43 -15.75
N THR A 200 0.59 14.28 -15.09
CA THR A 200 0.95 14.18 -13.67
C THR A 200 2.47 14.10 -13.53
N LEU A 201 3.00 14.73 -12.48
CA LEU A 201 4.41 14.71 -12.14
C LEU A 201 4.56 14.33 -10.67
N VAL A 202 5.22 13.21 -10.41
CA VAL A 202 5.70 12.86 -9.07
C VAL A 202 7.22 12.89 -9.11
N ARG A 203 7.84 13.77 -8.31
CA ARG A 203 9.30 13.89 -8.27
C ARG A 203 9.88 14.03 -6.88
N ASN A 204 11.13 13.60 -6.69
CA ASN A 204 11.85 13.70 -5.41
C ASN A 204 11.02 13.19 -4.23
N THR A 205 10.28 12.10 -4.43
CA THR A 205 9.27 11.64 -3.47
C THR A 205 9.60 10.24 -2.97
N ILE A 206 9.38 10.01 -1.67
CA ILE A 206 9.59 8.71 -1.03
C ILE A 206 8.23 8.10 -0.70
N PHE A 207 8.03 6.84 -1.06
CA PHE A 207 6.91 6.01 -0.64
C PHE A 207 7.45 4.81 0.14
N GLU A 208 6.86 4.55 1.30
CA GLU A 208 7.37 3.52 2.19
C GLU A 208 6.34 2.94 3.16
N TYR A 209 6.58 1.69 3.57
CA TYR A 209 5.77 1.00 4.56
C TYR A 209 4.29 0.94 4.17
N ILE A 210 4.04 0.61 2.89
CA ILE A 210 2.70 0.44 2.33
C ILE A 210 2.47 -1.06 2.19
N ASN A 211 1.61 -1.62 3.03
CA ASN A 211 1.69 -3.02 3.43
C ASN A 211 0.86 -3.97 2.57
N ASP A 212 -0.25 -3.49 2.01
CA ASP A 212 -1.18 -4.30 1.21
C ASP A 212 -2.05 -3.42 0.31
N SER A 213 -1.41 -2.46 -0.37
CA SER A 213 -2.06 -1.68 -1.42
C SER A 213 -1.04 -1.20 -2.45
N ALA A 214 -1.50 -0.83 -3.65
CA ALA A 214 -0.63 -0.24 -4.65
C ALA A 214 0.04 1.02 -4.10
N ILE A 215 1.37 1.01 -4.15
CA ILE A 215 2.21 2.11 -3.66
C ILE A 215 1.88 3.46 -4.31
N TRP A 216 1.66 3.41 -5.63
CA TRP A 216 1.20 4.49 -6.48
C TRP A 216 0.60 3.89 -7.75
N SER A 217 -0.72 3.95 -7.88
CA SER A 217 -1.44 3.45 -9.05
C SER A 217 -1.95 4.60 -9.91
N GLN A 218 -1.62 4.56 -11.21
CA GLN A 218 -2.22 5.43 -12.20
C GLN A 218 -2.99 4.55 -13.18
N ASN A 219 -4.23 4.90 -13.49
CA ASN A 219 -5.05 4.17 -14.44
C ASN A 219 -5.66 5.15 -15.44
N ARG A 220 -5.49 4.90 -16.74
CA ARG A 220 -5.94 5.79 -17.81
C ARG A 220 -5.33 7.20 -17.72
N THR A 221 -4.28 7.44 -16.96
CA THR A 221 -3.59 8.74 -16.95
C THR A 221 -2.68 8.84 -18.17
N MET A 222 -2.76 9.97 -18.90
CA MET A 222 -1.93 10.21 -20.09
C MET A 222 -0.70 11.05 -19.75
N PHE A 223 0.46 10.70 -20.31
CA PHE A 223 1.72 11.44 -20.11
C PHE A 223 2.16 11.62 -18.64
N PRO A 224 2.03 10.61 -17.75
CA PRO A 224 2.52 10.76 -16.39
C PRO A 224 4.06 10.65 -16.32
N THR A 225 4.66 11.37 -15.38
CA THR A 225 6.11 11.35 -15.12
C THR A 225 6.40 11.00 -13.66
N MET A 226 7.25 9.99 -13.46
CA MET A 226 7.86 9.62 -12.18
C MET A 226 9.36 9.89 -12.27
N GLU A 227 9.88 10.78 -11.44
CA GLU A 227 11.28 11.23 -11.52
C GLU A 227 11.95 11.27 -10.14
N ASN A 228 13.08 10.58 -9.97
CA ASN A 228 13.81 10.58 -8.69
C ASN A 228 12.90 10.15 -7.52
N VAL A 229 12.23 9.00 -7.68
CA VAL A 229 11.28 8.45 -6.71
C VAL A 229 11.86 7.21 -6.06
N LEU A 230 11.71 7.12 -4.73
CA LEU A 230 12.10 5.95 -3.94
C LEU A 230 10.85 5.21 -3.45
N PHE A 231 10.77 3.93 -3.78
CA PHE A 231 9.78 2.98 -3.31
C PHE A 231 10.49 1.96 -2.41
N ARG A 232 10.19 1.91 -1.10
CA ARG A 232 10.86 0.97 -0.20
C ARG A 232 9.97 0.32 0.86
N TYR A 233 10.30 -0.89 1.31
CA TYR A 233 9.55 -1.57 2.38
C TYR A 233 8.05 -1.69 2.05
N ASN A 234 7.74 -2.09 0.82
CA ASN A 234 6.36 -2.19 0.36
C ASN A 234 5.94 -3.62 0.22
N ASP A 235 4.70 -3.83 0.59
CA ASP A 235 3.98 -5.07 0.54
C ASP A 235 4.52 -6.18 1.44
N TRP A 236 3.61 -6.90 2.07
CA TRP A 236 3.92 -8.05 2.90
C TRP A 236 3.65 -9.36 2.18
N PHE A 237 2.74 -9.35 1.20
CA PHE A 237 2.17 -10.55 0.60
C PHE A 237 2.82 -10.87 -0.75
N LYS A 238 2.71 -12.13 -1.18
CA LYS A 238 3.23 -12.60 -2.47
C LYS A 238 2.13 -12.61 -3.53
N GLY A 239 2.50 -12.34 -4.78
CA GLY A 239 1.58 -12.39 -5.91
C GLY A 239 0.47 -11.34 -5.86
N SER A 240 0.71 -10.20 -5.22
CA SER A 240 -0.27 -9.13 -5.00
C SER A 240 -0.32 -8.12 -6.16
N TYR A 241 0.76 -8.01 -6.94
CA TYR A 241 0.94 -7.05 -8.03
C TYR A 241 0.82 -5.57 -7.61
N LEU A 242 1.05 -5.26 -6.32
CA LEU A 242 0.84 -3.92 -5.73
C LEU A 242 2.04 -2.96 -5.90
N TYR A 243 2.74 -3.04 -7.04
CA TYR A 243 3.86 -2.17 -7.39
C TYR A 243 3.42 -0.78 -7.91
N GLY A 244 4.39 0.11 -8.13
CA GLY A 244 4.15 1.40 -8.77
C GLY A 244 3.79 1.20 -10.23
N ALA A 245 2.62 1.68 -10.64
CA ALA A 245 2.07 1.33 -11.94
C ALA A 245 1.42 2.51 -12.68
N THR A 246 1.52 2.47 -14.01
CA THR A 246 0.66 3.19 -14.94
C THR A 246 -0.07 2.15 -15.79
N ASN A 247 -1.39 2.14 -15.75
CA ASN A 247 -2.23 1.19 -16.46
C ASN A 247 -3.06 1.92 -17.52
N ARG A 248 -3.27 1.26 -18.66
CA ARG A 248 -4.19 1.71 -19.73
C ARG A 248 -4.01 3.18 -20.13
N ASN A 249 -2.77 3.64 -20.28
CA ASN A 249 -2.41 5.03 -20.61
C ASN A 249 -2.78 5.45 -22.04
N TYR A 250 -4.02 5.19 -22.47
CA TYR A 250 -4.51 5.49 -23.79
C TYR A 250 -5.96 5.98 -23.77
N ARG A 251 -6.42 6.49 -24.90
CA ARG A 251 -7.82 6.85 -25.21
C ARG A 251 -8.21 6.26 -26.56
N GLY A 252 -9.51 6.09 -26.77
CA GLY A 252 -10.06 5.53 -28.01
C GLY A 252 -9.93 4.01 -28.08
N ALA A 253 -10.64 3.42 -29.04
CA ALA A 253 -10.63 1.98 -29.28
C ALA A 253 -9.49 1.59 -30.23
N ARG A 254 -9.00 0.36 -30.11
CA ARG A 254 -8.06 -0.18 -31.10
C ARG A 254 -8.81 -0.44 -32.41
N GLY A 255 -8.16 -0.14 -33.54
CA GLY A 255 -8.67 -0.50 -34.88
C GLY A 255 -9.62 0.50 -35.54
N ASP A 256 -10.17 1.49 -34.83
CA ASP A 256 -11.04 2.52 -35.40
C ASP A 256 -10.33 3.85 -35.75
N GLY A 257 -9.03 3.92 -35.52
CA GLY A 257 -8.20 5.11 -35.75
C GLY A 257 -8.24 6.17 -34.65
N THR A 258 -8.99 5.95 -33.56
CA THR A 258 -9.08 6.88 -32.43
C THR A 258 -8.07 6.59 -31.31
N PHE A 259 -7.39 5.44 -31.38
CA PHE A 259 -6.39 4.99 -30.39
C PHE A 259 -5.23 5.97 -30.23
N LYS A 260 -5.10 6.56 -29.04
CA LYS A 260 -4.03 7.51 -28.69
C LYS A 260 -3.38 7.12 -27.38
N VAL A 261 -2.07 6.87 -27.40
CA VAL A 261 -1.28 6.53 -26.21
C VAL A 261 -0.65 7.79 -25.63
N GLY A 262 -0.76 7.96 -24.31
CA GLY A 262 -0.05 8.96 -23.52
C GLY A 262 1.09 8.30 -22.76
N GLY A 263 2.21 8.03 -23.44
CA GLY A 263 3.38 7.34 -22.88
C GLY A 263 3.84 7.91 -21.54
N SER A 264 4.19 7.04 -20.59
CA SER A 264 4.74 7.48 -19.30
C SER A 264 6.25 7.64 -19.34
N VAL A 265 6.80 8.39 -18.39
CA VAL A 265 8.25 8.47 -18.15
C VAL A 265 8.54 8.06 -16.71
N TRP A 266 9.45 7.10 -16.53
CA TRP A 266 9.95 6.65 -15.24
C TRP A 266 11.47 6.76 -15.25
N ARG A 267 12.03 7.74 -14.55
CA ARG A 267 13.48 7.98 -14.54
C ARG A 267 14.05 8.18 -13.14
N TYR A 268 15.24 7.66 -12.90
CA TYR A 268 15.88 7.70 -11.58
C TYR A 268 15.00 7.09 -10.48
N VAL A 269 14.29 6.00 -10.81
CA VAL A 269 13.38 5.32 -9.88
C VAL A 269 14.14 4.22 -9.16
N THR A 270 14.04 4.19 -7.83
CA THR A 270 14.57 3.10 -7.00
C THR A 270 13.42 2.33 -6.36
N VAL A 271 13.44 1.00 -6.50
CA VAL A 271 12.58 0.09 -5.72
C VAL A 271 13.48 -0.82 -4.91
N GLU A 272 13.32 -0.81 -3.59
CA GLU A 272 14.13 -1.64 -2.68
C GLU A 272 13.28 -2.32 -1.61
N ASN A 273 13.75 -3.48 -1.13
CA ASN A 273 13.22 -4.18 0.03
C ASN A 273 11.68 -4.30 -0.02
N SER A 274 11.13 -4.81 -1.12
CA SER A 274 9.69 -4.83 -1.35
C SER A 274 9.23 -6.20 -1.85
N SER A 275 8.03 -6.65 -1.45
CA SER A 275 7.42 -7.87 -1.97
C SER A 275 6.62 -7.56 -3.23
N THR A 276 7.25 -6.90 -4.21
CA THR A 276 6.62 -6.53 -5.48
C THR A 276 7.55 -6.79 -6.66
N ALA A 277 7.00 -6.88 -7.88
CA ALA A 277 7.76 -7.12 -9.12
C ALA A 277 8.51 -5.90 -9.69
N GLY A 278 8.55 -4.76 -8.98
CA GLY A 278 9.25 -3.54 -9.41
C GLY A 278 8.29 -2.42 -9.81
N ILE A 279 8.13 -2.17 -11.12
CA ILE A 279 7.22 -1.15 -11.67
C ILE A 279 6.51 -1.66 -12.93
N TYR A 280 5.37 -1.05 -13.25
CA TYR A 280 4.68 -1.25 -14.53
C TYR A 280 4.47 0.09 -15.26
N PRO A 281 5.24 0.42 -16.30
CA PRO A 281 5.24 1.74 -16.90
C PRO A 281 4.21 1.94 -18.04
N ALA A 282 3.47 0.91 -18.46
CA ALA A 282 2.49 0.96 -19.56
C ALA A 282 3.09 1.11 -20.99
N MET A 283 2.20 1.33 -21.97
CA MET A 283 2.50 1.43 -23.39
C MET A 283 3.29 2.69 -23.74
N ASN A 284 4.20 2.59 -24.72
CA ASN A 284 5.04 3.68 -25.22
C ASN A 284 5.75 4.46 -24.10
N SER A 285 6.17 3.75 -23.06
CA SER A 285 6.83 4.34 -21.91
C SER A 285 8.34 4.41 -22.10
N LEU A 286 8.97 5.36 -21.39
CA LEU A 286 10.41 5.45 -21.24
C LEU A 286 10.77 5.09 -19.79
N VAL A 287 11.61 4.08 -19.63
CA VAL A 287 12.24 3.75 -18.34
C VAL A 287 13.75 3.92 -18.48
N GLU A 288 14.34 4.80 -17.67
CA GLU A 288 15.79 5.05 -17.68
C GLU A 288 16.36 5.25 -16.27
N TYR A 289 17.60 4.81 -16.04
CA TYR A 289 18.29 4.96 -14.74
C TYR A 289 17.52 4.39 -13.53
N GLY A 290 16.83 3.25 -13.70
CA GLY A 290 16.16 2.56 -12.60
C GLY A 290 17.10 1.65 -11.79
N ARG A 291 16.85 1.53 -10.47
CA ARG A 291 17.49 0.56 -9.58
C ARG A 291 16.42 -0.31 -8.91
N PHE A 292 16.48 -1.61 -9.15
CA PHE A 292 15.53 -2.57 -8.58
C PHE A 292 16.32 -3.61 -7.79
N GLU A 293 16.14 -3.65 -6.48
CA GLU A 293 16.92 -4.54 -5.61
C GLU A 293 16.09 -5.08 -4.46
N ASN A 294 16.47 -6.26 -3.97
CA ASN A 294 15.78 -6.92 -2.87
C ASN A 294 14.25 -6.96 -3.07
N LEU A 295 13.86 -7.39 -4.28
CA LEU A 295 12.46 -7.63 -4.63
C LEU A 295 12.14 -9.09 -4.33
N TYR A 296 11.14 -9.32 -3.48
CA TYR A 296 10.85 -10.62 -2.90
C TYR A 296 9.65 -11.33 -3.53
N ASP A 297 9.09 -10.79 -4.61
CA ASP A 297 7.96 -11.37 -5.33
C ASP A 297 8.40 -12.05 -6.63
N ALA A 298 7.64 -13.05 -7.08
CA ALA A 298 7.97 -13.92 -8.20
C ALA A 298 6.93 -13.90 -9.34
N GLY A 299 5.90 -13.04 -9.27
CA GLY A 299 4.87 -12.90 -10.31
C GLY A 299 5.29 -12.00 -11.48
N ASP A 300 4.82 -12.31 -12.68
CA ASP A 300 4.79 -11.41 -13.83
C ASP A 300 3.45 -10.68 -13.90
N GLY A 301 3.50 -9.34 -13.96
CA GLY A 301 2.29 -8.55 -14.17
C GLY A 301 1.78 -8.71 -15.59
N GLY A 302 0.63 -9.38 -15.76
CA GLY A 302 -0.10 -9.49 -17.03
C GLY A 302 -0.65 -8.15 -17.53
#